data_AF-A0A450TTR0-F1
#
_entry.id   AF-A0A450TTR0-F1
#
_cell.length_a   1.000
_cell.length_b   1.000
_cell.length_c   1.000
_cell.angle_alpha   90.00
_cell.angle_beta   90.00
_cell.angle_gamma   90.00
#
_symmetry.space_group_name_H-M   'P 1'
#
loop_
_entity.id
_entity.type
_entity.pdbx_description
1 polymer ?
#
loop_
_entity_poly.entity_id
_entity_poly.type
_entity_poly.pdbx_seq_one_letter_code
_entity_poly.pdbx_strand_id
1 'polypeptide(L)'
;HKTVCHSHGEYARDEDGDGFCEVHVDTMEGFWSSLRSWLRPHRGISQELLPDYLGFFEFVPNVRQRRKRLLDSLLRLFLTHQPETQ
;
A
#
# COMPACT_ATOMS: atom_id res chain seq x y z
N HIS A 1 -6.33 -9.75 12.24
CA HIS A 1 -5.66 -8.44 12.40
C HIS A 1 -6.58 -7.57 13.24
N LYS A 2 -6.08 -6.98 14.32
CA LYS A 2 -6.80 -6.07 15.22
C LYS A 2 -6.18 -4.68 15.08
N THR A 3 -6.95 -3.62 15.31
CA THR A 3 -6.49 -2.24 15.19
C THR A 3 -7.11 -1.36 16.27
N VAL A 4 -6.43 -0.26 16.61
CA VAL A 4 -6.95 0.78 17.51
C VAL A 4 -7.59 1.94 16.74
N CYS A 5 -8.38 2.75 17.44
CA CYS A 5 -8.97 3.98 16.90
C CYS A 5 -8.51 5.22 17.69
N HIS A 6 -7.44 5.86 17.21
CA HIS A 6 -6.87 7.05 17.83
C HIS A 6 -7.84 8.23 17.98
N SER A 7 -8.82 8.38 17.09
CA SER A 7 -9.83 9.45 17.20
C SER A 7 -10.74 9.29 18.42
N HIS A 8 -10.84 8.09 18.99
CA HIS A 8 -11.55 7.81 20.23
C HIS A 8 -10.62 7.80 21.46
N GLY A 9 -9.36 8.24 21.30
CA GLY A 9 -8.35 8.22 22.37
C GLY A 9 -7.79 6.83 22.69
N GLU A 10 -8.05 5.84 21.83
CA GLU A 10 -7.53 4.48 21.98
C GLU A 10 -6.18 4.36 21.27
N TYR A 11 -5.09 4.27 22.05
CA TYR A 11 -3.70 4.14 21.56
C TYR A 11 -3.08 2.76 21.81
N ALA A 12 -3.68 1.99 22.71
CA ALA A 12 -3.34 0.61 22.98
C ALA A 12 -4.61 -0.13 23.40
N ARG A 13 -4.83 -1.33 22.86
CA ARG A 13 -5.92 -2.21 23.27
C ARG A 13 -5.34 -3.48 23.84
N ASP A 14 -5.54 -3.64 25.14
CA ASP A 14 -5.38 -4.88 25.87
C ASP A 14 -6.74 -5.62 25.87
N GLU A 15 -6.81 -6.79 25.24
CA GLU A 15 -8.08 -7.54 25.13
C GLU A 15 -8.28 -8.57 26.24
N ASP A 16 -7.20 -9.02 26.89
CA ASP A 16 -7.21 -10.03 27.96
C ASP A 16 -6.75 -9.49 29.32
N GLY A 17 -6.33 -8.23 29.39
CA GLY A 17 -6.04 -7.53 30.65
C GLY A 17 -4.71 -7.92 31.28
N ASP A 18 -3.82 -8.56 30.53
CA ASP A 18 -2.54 -9.05 31.03
C ASP A 18 -1.40 -8.04 30.87
N GLY A 19 -1.63 -6.94 30.13
CA GLY A 19 -0.63 -5.91 29.81
C GLY A 19 0.47 -6.39 28.85
N PHE A 20 0.27 -7.52 28.16
CA PHE A 20 1.18 -8.08 27.18
C PHE A 20 0.50 -8.21 25.81
N CYS A 21 1.29 -8.14 24.75
CA CYS A 21 0.80 -8.29 23.37
C CYS A 21 -0.34 -7.33 22.97
N GLU A 22 -0.36 -6.12 23.54
CA GLU A 22 -1.33 -5.07 23.23
C GLU A 22 -1.32 -4.68 21.75
N VAL A 23 -2.50 -4.37 21.21
CA VAL A 23 -2.65 -3.86 19.84
C VAL A 23 -2.40 -2.35 19.86
N HIS A 24 -1.39 -1.89 19.12
CA HIS A 24 -1.05 -0.46 19.08
C HIS A 24 -1.30 0.23 17.73
N VAL A 25 -1.43 -0.54 16.65
CA VAL A 25 -1.42 0.05 15.31
C VAL A 25 -2.83 0.40 14.86
N ASP A 26 -3.00 1.61 14.33
CA ASP A 26 -4.19 1.93 13.54
C ASP A 26 -3.98 1.53 12.06
N THR A 27 -5.09 1.49 11.30
CA THR A 27 -5.04 1.11 9.88
C THR A 27 -4.21 2.09 9.04
N MET A 28 -4.23 3.39 9.37
CA MET A 28 -3.52 4.43 8.63
C MET A 28 -2.00 4.35 8.86
N GLU A 29 -1.54 4.13 10.08
CA GLU A 29 -0.14 3.91 10.41
C GLU A 29 0.44 2.71 9.65
N GLY A 30 -0.32 1.61 9.58
CA GLY A 30 0.05 0.45 8.76
C GLY A 30 0.14 0.78 7.26
N PHE A 31 -0.80 1.59 6.77
CA PHE A 31 -0.82 2.05 5.37
C PHE A 31 0.41 2.92 5.05
N TRP A 32 0.70 3.93 5.88
CA TRP A 32 1.84 4.83 5.69
C TRP A 32 3.19 4.12 5.83
N SER A 33 3.30 3.14 6.73
CA SER A 33 4.49 2.30 6.88
C SER A 33 4.75 1.47 5.62
N SER A 34 3.69 0.95 5.00
CA SER A 34 3.76 0.21 3.74
C SER A 34 4.15 1.11 2.57
N LEU A 35 3.54 2.30 2.47
CA LEU A 35 3.87 3.27 1.42
C LEU A 35 5.33 3.72 1.50
N ARG A 36 5.85 4.01 2.70
CA ARG A 36 7.27 4.36 2.90
C ARG A 36 8.21 3.27 2.37
N SER A 37 7.89 2.02 2.67
CA SER A 37 8.69 0.88 2.20
C SER A 37 8.62 0.72 0.69
N TRP A 38 7.45 0.95 0.10
CA TRP A 38 7.23 0.89 -1.36
C TRP A 38 7.98 1.98 -2.11
N LEU A 39 8.06 3.19 -1.55
CA LEU A 39 8.76 4.33 -2.16
C LEU A 39 10.29 4.25 -2.03
N ARG A 40 10.81 3.51 -1.05
CA ARG A 40 12.24 3.45 -0.73
C ARG A 40 13.18 3.08 -1.89
N PRO A 41 12.82 2.18 -2.83
CA PRO A 41 13.68 1.84 -3.97
C PRO A 41 13.84 2.97 -4.99
N HIS A 42 12.93 3.95 -5.01
CA HIS A 42 12.99 5.09 -5.91
C HIS A 42 14.03 6.09 -5.40
N ARG A 43 15.21 6.15 -6.04
CA ARG A 43 16.34 7.03 -5.66
C ARG A 43 16.08 8.50 -6.03
N GLY A 44 15.07 9.10 -5.41
CA GLY A 44 14.55 10.43 -5.74
C GLY A 44 13.12 10.30 -6.29
N ILE A 45 12.17 10.94 -5.61
CA ILE A 45 10.76 10.95 -6.02
C ILE A 45 10.49 12.29 -6.70
N SER A 46 10.10 12.25 -7.97
CA SER A 46 9.64 13.44 -8.67
C SER A 46 8.36 13.94 -8.00
N GLN A 47 8.34 15.21 -7.59
CA GLN A 47 7.16 15.83 -6.98
C GLN A 47 6.02 15.99 -8.00
N GLU A 48 6.37 16.22 -9.26
CA GLU A 48 5.39 16.33 -10.36
C GLU A 48 4.65 15.01 -10.59
N LEU A 49 5.39 13.89 -10.55
CA LEU A 49 4.83 12.54 -10.78
C LEU A 49 4.39 11.86 -9.48
N LEU A 50 4.49 12.53 -8.33
CA LEU A 50 4.08 11.97 -7.03
C LEU A 50 2.65 11.40 -7.07
N PRO A 51 1.65 12.03 -7.72
CA PRO A 51 0.31 11.46 -7.84
C PRO A 51 0.29 10.08 -8.51
N ASP A 52 1.13 9.85 -9.52
CA ASP A 52 1.18 8.57 -10.23
C ASP A 52 1.79 7.46 -9.36
N TYR A 53 2.83 7.78 -8.58
CA TYR A 53 3.41 6.85 -7.61
C TYR A 53 2.37 6.42 -6.57
N LEU A 54 1.65 7.40 -6.01
CA LEU A 54 0.61 7.13 -5.00
C LEU A 54 -0.56 6.37 -5.61
N GLY A 55 -1.02 6.77 -6.80
CA GLY A 55 -2.10 6.10 -7.51
C GLY A 55 -1.78 4.66 -7.84
N PHE A 56 -0.55 4.36 -8.28
CA PHE A 56 -0.15 2.98 -8.54
C PHE A 56 -0.03 2.16 -7.23
N PHE A 57 0.48 2.77 -6.16
CA PHE A 57 0.53 2.14 -4.84
C PHE A 57 -0.88 1.78 -4.33
N GLU A 58 -1.87 2.65 -4.51
CA GLU A 58 -3.27 2.39 -4.14
C GLU A 58 -3.93 1.36 -5.09
N PHE A 59 -3.64 1.44 -6.38
CA PHE A 59 -4.19 0.56 -7.40
C PHE A 59 -3.85 -0.91 -7.16
N VAL A 60 -2.58 -1.22 -6.87
CA VAL A 60 -2.08 -2.60 -6.70
C VAL A 60 -2.90 -3.42 -5.66
N PRO A 61 -3.12 -2.96 -4.42
CA PRO A 61 -3.97 -3.67 -3.46
C PRO A 61 -5.45 -3.65 -3.84
N ASN A 62 -5.95 -2.56 -4.44
CA ASN A 62 -7.38 -2.40 -4.76
C ASN A 62 -7.84 -3.27 -5.95
N VAL A 63 -6.92 -3.69 -6.81
CA VAL A 63 -7.23 -4.59 -7.93
C VAL A 63 -7.67 -5.99 -7.46
N ARG A 64 -7.47 -6.33 -6.17
CA ARG A 64 -7.86 -7.62 -5.54
C ARG A 64 -7.31 -8.86 -6.25
N GLN A 65 -6.19 -8.73 -6.96
CA GLN A 65 -5.49 -9.84 -7.58
C GLN A 65 -4.19 -10.17 -6.85
N ARG A 66 -3.76 -11.43 -6.92
CA ARG A 66 -2.42 -11.81 -6.45
C ARG A 66 -1.38 -11.10 -7.32
N ARG A 67 -0.36 -10.51 -6.70
CA ARG A 67 0.71 -9.70 -7.36
C ARG A 67 1.22 -10.28 -8.67
N LYS A 68 1.47 -11.59 -8.76
CA LYS A 68 1.95 -12.27 -9.98
C LYS A 68 0.97 -12.13 -11.16
N ARG A 69 -0.33 -12.27 -10.91
CA ARG A 69 -1.36 -12.14 -11.96
C ARG A 69 -1.49 -10.70 -12.46
N LEU A 70 -1.32 -9.72 -11.56
CA LEU A 70 -1.31 -8.32 -11.92
C LEU A 70 -0.12 -8.01 -12.84
N LEU A 71 1.08 -8.49 -12.48
CA LEU A 71 2.27 -8.31 -13.31
C LEU A 71 2.09 -8.93 -14.70
N ASP A 72 1.61 -10.18 -14.79
CA ASP A 72 1.35 -10.84 -16.08
C ASP A 72 0.34 -10.04 -16.93
N SER A 73 -0.69 -9.48 -16.30
CA SER A 73 -1.71 -8.68 -16.99
C SER A 73 -1.15 -7.35 -17.50
N LEU A 74 -0.35 -6.66 -16.68
CA LEU A 74 0.33 -5.42 -17.07
C LEU A 74 1.31 -5.68 -18.23
N LEU A 75 2.13 -6.72 -18.13
CA LEU A 75 3.07 -7.10 -19.18
C LEU A 75 2.35 -7.44 -20.49
N ARG A 76 1.26 -8.21 -20.42
CA ARG A 76 0.43 -8.50 -21.60
C ARG A 76 -0.07 -7.21 -22.23
N LEU A 77 -0.65 -6.29 -21.43
CA LEU A 77 -1.14 -5.01 -21.92
C LEU A 77 -0.02 -4.24 -22.65
N PHE A 78 1.14 -4.05 -22.03
CA PHE A 78 2.27 -3.33 -22.64
C PHE A 78 2.80 -3.99 -23.92
N LEU A 79 2.86 -5.32 -23.94
CA LEU A 79 3.42 -6.06 -25.08
C LEU A 79 2.44 -6.17 -26.25
N THR A 80 1.13 -6.21 -25.99
CA THR A 80 0.10 -6.24 -27.04
C THR A 80 -0.23 -4.85 -27.59
N HIS A 81 -0.02 -3.81 -26.79
CA HIS A 81 -0.24 -2.42 -27.20
C HIS A 81 1.05 -1.83 -27.76
N GLN A 82 1.51 -2.34 -28.91
CA GLN A 82 2.44 -1.60 -29.75
C GLN A 82 1.60 -0.69 -30.65
N PRO A 83 1.75 0.64 -30.63
CA PRO A 83 1.12 1.48 -31.63
C PRO A 83 1.65 1.04 -33.00
N GLU A 84 0.75 0.87 -33.97
CA GLU A 84 1.12 0.71 -35.38
C GLU A 84 2.09 1.83 -35.73
N THR A 85 3.36 1.49 -35.96
CA THR A 85 4.37 2.45 -36.41
C THR A 85 3.94 2.92 -37.80
N GLN A 86 3.41 4.15 -37.89
CA GLN A 86 3.28 4.88 -39.16
C GLN A 86 4.59 5.57 -39.50
#